data_AF-A0A0C9ZIJ4-F1
#
_entry.id   AF-A0A0C9ZIJ4-F1
#
_cell.length_a   1.000
_cell.length_b   1.000
_cell.length_c   1.000
_cell.angle_alpha   90.00
_cell.angle_beta   90.00
_cell.angle_gamma   90.00
#
_symmetry.space_group_name_H-M   'P 1'
#
loop_
_entity.id
_entity.type
_entity.pdbx_description
1 polymer ?
#
loop_
_entity_poly.entity_id
_entity_poly.type
_entity_poly.pdbx_seq_one_letter_code
_entity_poly.pdbx_strand_id
1 'polypeptide(L)'
;MDEMVSSYAAAVKHARAKGPYAIARYSYSGVVAYEVVKHLEAMGNEVKFTGLINVPPHITDWMHEIDWTSGMLNLSYFPCPTTEQDTIDLTSPLRLLSRKDQLDSIWKLSPLERLVELELTPEKLDHWVDIAGSSIECGMEYNPSGSV
;
A
#
# COMPACT_ATOMS: atom_id res chain seq x y z
N MET A 1 -3.21 0.60 -13.16
CA MET A 1 -3.07 2.03 -12.76
C MET A 1 -4.28 2.86 -13.22
N ASP A 2 -4.59 2.88 -14.52
CA ASP A 2 -5.61 3.77 -15.11
C ASP A 2 -7.01 3.68 -14.49
N GLU A 3 -7.51 2.46 -14.26
CA GLU A 3 -8.82 2.27 -13.62
C GLU A 3 -8.85 2.89 -12.22
N MET A 4 -7.78 2.71 -11.44
CA MET A 4 -7.64 3.28 -10.10
C MET A 4 -7.64 4.81 -10.15
N VAL A 5 -6.90 5.39 -11.10
CA VAL A 5 -6.81 6.83 -11.33
C VAL A 5 -8.17 7.41 -11.70
N SER A 6 -8.85 6.82 -12.69
CA SER A 6 -10.16 7.28 -13.17
C SER A 6 -11.23 7.18 -12.07
N SER A 7 -11.25 6.06 -11.34
CA SER A 7 -12.15 5.82 -10.21
C SER A 7 -11.95 6.84 -9.10
N TYR A 8 -10.71 7.11 -8.71
CA TYR A 8 -10.40 8.07 -7.66
C TYR A 8 -10.65 9.51 -8.08
N ALA A 9 -10.34 9.88 -9.33
CA ALA A 9 -10.68 11.19 -9.85
C ALA A 9 -12.21 11.41 -9.88
N ALA A 10 -12.98 10.42 -10.31
CA ALA A 10 -14.44 10.46 -10.28
C ALA A 10 -14.97 10.62 -8.84
N ALA A 11 -14.41 9.88 -7.88
CA ALA A 11 -14.79 10.02 -6.47
C ALA A 11 -14.46 11.40 -5.90
N VAL A 12 -13.28 11.97 -6.21
CA VAL A 12 -12.90 13.34 -5.83
C VAL A 12 -13.89 14.35 -6.41
N LYS A 13 -14.25 14.21 -7.69
CA LYS A 13 -15.23 15.08 -8.36
C LYS A 13 -16.63 14.94 -7.79
N HIS A 14 -17.03 13.74 -7.39
CA HIS A 14 -18.31 13.50 -6.73
C HIS A 14 -18.37 14.18 -5.36
N ALA A 15 -17.33 14.02 -4.56
CA ALA A 15 -17.23 14.66 -3.24
C ALA A 15 -17.13 16.19 -3.34
N ARG A 16 -16.39 16.69 -4.34
CA ARG A 16 -16.24 18.12 -4.60
C ARG A 16 -16.13 18.39 -6.09
N ALA A 17 -17.23 18.89 -6.66
CA ALA A 17 -17.35 19.12 -8.11
C ALA A 17 -16.37 20.17 -8.68
N LYS A 18 -15.92 21.14 -7.88
CA LYS A 18 -15.03 22.22 -8.33
C LYS A 18 -13.86 22.42 -7.37
N GLY A 19 -12.66 22.64 -7.93
CA GLY A 19 -11.44 22.94 -7.19
C GLY A 19 -11.42 24.33 -6.54
N PRO A 20 -10.22 24.85 -6.19
CA PRO A 20 -8.95 24.16 -6.28
C PRO A 20 -8.90 22.93 -5.38
N TYR A 21 -8.27 21.86 -5.85
CA TYR A 21 -8.03 20.64 -5.06
C TYR A 21 -6.71 20.74 -4.28
N ALA A 22 -6.67 20.06 -3.15
CA ALA A 22 -5.44 19.76 -2.41
C ALA A 22 -5.47 18.26 -2.13
N ILE A 23 -4.50 17.52 -2.65
CA ILE A 23 -4.47 16.06 -2.59
C ILE A 23 -3.16 15.63 -1.96
N ALA A 24 -3.25 14.87 -0.87
CA ALA A 24 -2.09 14.29 -0.22
C ALA A 24 -2.35 12.83 0.12
N ARG A 25 -1.32 12.00 -0.02
CA ARG A 25 -1.40 10.56 0.23
C ARG A 25 -0.09 10.02 0.80
N TYR A 26 -0.21 8.90 1.51
CA TYR A 26 0.89 8.26 2.21
C TYR A 26 1.34 6.98 1.51
N SER A 27 2.64 6.72 1.51
CA SER A 27 3.25 5.52 0.94
C SER A 27 2.87 5.34 -0.54
N TYR A 28 2.65 4.10 -0.99
CA TYR A 28 2.29 3.78 -2.39
C TYR A 28 1.11 4.60 -2.93
N SER A 29 0.13 4.94 -2.09
CA SER A 29 -1.01 5.76 -2.52
C SER A 29 -0.60 7.19 -2.93
N GLY A 30 0.61 7.65 -2.60
CA GLY A 30 1.24 8.87 -3.12
C GLY A 30 1.55 8.81 -4.61
N VAL A 31 2.02 7.67 -5.11
CA VAL A 31 2.22 7.46 -6.56
C VAL A 31 0.89 7.53 -7.29
N VAL A 32 -0.13 6.88 -6.73
CA VAL A 32 -1.50 6.98 -7.27
C VAL A 32 -2.01 8.41 -7.24
N ALA A 33 -1.73 9.16 -6.17
CA ALA A 33 -2.14 10.56 -6.05
C ALA A 33 -1.56 11.43 -7.15
N TYR A 34 -0.29 11.24 -7.48
CA TYR A 34 0.38 11.95 -8.57
C TYR A 34 -0.35 11.74 -9.90
N GLU A 35 -0.70 10.49 -10.22
CA GLU A 35 -1.46 10.17 -11.43
C GLU A 35 -2.91 10.71 -11.41
N VAL A 36 -3.57 10.68 -10.26
CA VAL A 36 -4.91 11.29 -10.07
C VAL A 36 -4.87 12.79 -10.29
N VAL A 37 -3.84 13.48 -9.80
CA VAL A 37 -3.69 14.92 -9.99
C VAL A 37 -3.50 15.26 -11.48
N LYS A 38 -2.59 14.57 -12.19
CA LYS A 38 -2.43 14.74 -13.64
C LYS A 38 -3.75 14.55 -14.38
N HIS A 39 -4.52 13.54 -14.00
CA HIS A 39 -5.82 13.27 -14.61
C HIS A 39 -6.81 14.41 -14.35
N LEU A 40 -6.87 14.95 -13.14
CA LEU A 40 -7.73 16.09 -12.79
C LEU A 40 -7.32 17.37 -13.54
N GLU A 41 -6.02 17.65 -13.67
CA GLU A 41 -5.50 18.79 -14.43
C GLU A 41 -5.78 18.68 -15.93
N ALA A 42 -5.62 17.49 -16.50
CA ALA A 42 -5.97 17.21 -17.90
C ALA A 42 -7.47 17.42 -18.19
N MET A 43 -8.33 17.25 -17.17
CA MET A 43 -9.77 17.58 -17.23
C MET A 43 -10.06 19.08 -17.01
N GLY A 44 -9.04 19.94 -16.91
CA GLY A 44 -9.17 21.39 -16.73
C GLY A 44 -9.44 21.82 -15.29
N ASN A 45 -9.12 20.99 -14.30
CA ASN A 45 -9.26 21.36 -12.89
C ASN A 45 -7.96 21.91 -12.31
N GLU A 46 -8.08 22.87 -11.40
CA GLU A 46 -6.95 23.40 -10.65
C GLU A 46 -6.64 22.51 -9.43
N VAL A 47 -5.38 22.09 -9.28
CA VAL A 47 -4.85 21.47 -8.06
C VAL A 47 -3.77 22.39 -7.49
N LYS A 48 -3.97 22.89 -6.26
CA LYS A 48 -3.06 23.85 -5.62
C LYS A 48 -1.99 23.21 -4.75
N PHE A 49 -2.17 21.95 -4.39
CA PHE A 49 -1.24 21.24 -3.53
C PHE A 49 -1.29 19.75 -3.80
N THR A 50 -0.12 19.15 -4.00
CA THR A 50 0.09 17.72 -4.12
C THR A 50 1.14 17.28 -3.10
N GLY A 51 0.76 16.40 -2.17
CA GLY A 51 1.62 15.90 -1.10
C GLY A 51 1.87 14.40 -1.20
N LEU A 52 3.11 14.00 -1.46
CA LEU A 52 3.56 12.61 -1.40
C LEU A 52 4.34 12.42 -0.10
N ILE A 53 3.81 11.58 0.81
CA ILE A 53 4.39 11.38 2.13
C ILE A 53 4.98 9.98 2.21
N ASN A 54 6.27 9.88 2.57
CA ASN A 54 6.97 8.60 2.75
C ASN A 54 6.99 7.72 1.48
N VAL A 55 7.17 8.34 0.32
CA VAL A 55 7.39 7.62 -0.95
C VAL A 55 8.30 8.46 -1.85
N PRO A 56 9.38 7.89 -2.41
CA PRO A 56 10.18 8.57 -3.42
C PRO A 56 9.45 8.60 -4.77
N PRO A 57 9.83 9.50 -5.71
CA PRO A 57 9.20 9.55 -7.03
C PRO A 57 9.47 8.29 -7.86
N HIS A 58 10.69 7.76 -7.82
CA HIS A 58 11.08 6.52 -8.49
C HIS A 58 11.03 5.37 -7.47
N ILE A 59 10.07 4.46 -7.65
CA ILE A 59 9.81 3.35 -6.72
C ILE A 59 10.18 1.98 -7.28
N THR A 60 10.50 1.89 -8.58
CA THR A 60 10.64 0.62 -9.30
C THR A 60 11.61 -0.34 -8.62
N ASP A 61 12.85 0.10 -8.39
CA ASP A 61 13.90 -0.75 -7.80
C ASP A 61 13.47 -1.26 -6.42
N TRP A 62 12.90 -0.38 -5.59
CA TRP A 62 12.40 -0.75 -4.26
C TRP A 62 11.25 -1.75 -4.32
N MET A 63 10.34 -1.64 -5.29
CA MET A 63 9.24 -2.59 -5.47
C MET A 63 9.73 -3.98 -5.87
N HIS A 64 10.81 -4.08 -6.64
CA HIS A 64 11.43 -5.37 -7.00
C HIS A 64 12.13 -6.06 -5.83
N GLU A 65 12.48 -5.33 -4.78
CA GLU A 65 13.10 -5.89 -3.56
C GLU A 65 12.09 -6.48 -2.57
N ILE A 66 10.80 -6.12 -2.70
CA ILE A 66 9.76 -6.57 -1.76
C ILE A 66 9.13 -7.87 -2.27
N ASP A 67 9.63 -8.99 -1.76
CA ASP A 67 8.96 -10.29 -1.92
C ASP A 67 7.68 -10.40 -1.07
N TRP A 68 6.87 -11.43 -1.35
CA TRP A 68 5.62 -11.67 -0.63
C TRP A 68 5.82 -11.81 0.90
N THR A 69 6.91 -12.46 1.34
CA THR A 69 7.22 -12.66 2.76
C THR A 69 7.55 -11.33 3.45
N SER A 70 8.35 -10.48 2.80
CA SER A 70 8.67 -9.13 3.27
C SER A 70 7.41 -8.26 3.36
N GLY A 71 6.52 -8.35 2.36
CA GLY A 71 5.23 -7.65 2.37
C GLY A 71 4.32 -8.11 3.51
N MET A 72 4.21 -9.43 3.71
CA MET A 72 3.46 -10.03 4.82
C MET A 72 4.03 -9.61 6.18
N LEU A 73 5.35 -9.61 6.34
CA LEU A 73 6.00 -9.17 7.59
C LEU A 73 5.76 -7.70 7.87
N ASN A 74 5.80 -6.84 6.85
CA ASN A 74 5.46 -5.43 7.01
C ASN A 74 4.01 -5.23 7.48
N LEU A 75 3.07 -6.01 6.94
CA LEU A 75 1.69 -5.98 7.42
C LEU A 75 1.51 -6.59 8.81
N SER A 76 2.38 -7.52 9.21
CA SER A 76 2.28 -8.18 10.52
C SER A 76 2.43 -7.23 11.70
N TYR A 77 3.05 -6.04 11.53
CA TYR A 77 3.13 -5.01 12.56
C TYR A 77 1.76 -4.53 13.08
N PHE A 78 0.69 -4.66 12.28
CA PHE A 78 -0.66 -4.28 12.71
C PHE A 78 -1.28 -5.28 13.72
N PRO A 79 -1.38 -6.58 13.39
CA PRO A 79 -1.94 -7.59 14.30
C PRO A 79 -0.93 -8.11 15.34
N CYS A 80 0.37 -8.10 15.03
CA CYS A 80 1.44 -8.61 15.87
C CYS A 80 2.45 -7.49 16.13
N PRO A 81 2.45 -6.88 17.33
CA PRO A 81 3.45 -5.88 17.69
C PRO A 81 4.82 -6.57 17.82
N THR A 82 5.56 -6.65 16.72
CA THR A 82 6.94 -7.13 16.67
C THR A 82 7.90 -5.95 16.75
N THR A 83 9.06 -6.16 17.36
CA THR A 83 10.17 -5.22 17.25
C THR A 83 10.85 -5.36 15.88
N GLU A 84 11.63 -4.37 15.45
CA GLU A 84 12.44 -4.50 14.23
C GLU A 84 13.36 -5.73 14.28
N GLN A 85 13.88 -6.07 15.46
CA GLN A 85 14.74 -7.23 15.67
C GLN A 85 13.96 -8.54 15.47
N ASP A 86 12.74 -8.63 16.00
CA ASP A 86 11.89 -9.81 15.80
C ASP A 86 11.61 -10.04 14.31
N THR A 87 11.37 -8.97 13.54
CA THR A 87 11.15 -9.07 12.09
C THR A 87 12.38 -9.60 11.37
N ILE A 88 13.58 -9.13 11.72
CA ILE A 88 14.84 -9.62 11.15
C ILE A 88 15.02 -11.12 11.44
N ASP A 89 14.80 -11.51 12.70
CA ASP A 89 14.99 -12.89 13.17
C ASP A 89 13.96 -13.85 12.56
N LEU A 90 12.73 -13.37 12.30
CA LEU A 90 11.66 -14.15 11.69
C LEU A 90 11.76 -14.24 10.16
N THR A 91 12.38 -13.26 9.49
CA THR A 91 12.38 -13.19 8.02
C THR A 91 12.98 -14.44 7.36
N SER A 92 14.18 -14.84 7.76
CA SER A 92 14.86 -15.98 7.10
C SER A 92 14.18 -17.33 7.38
N PRO A 93 13.78 -17.66 8.62
CA PRO A 93 13.01 -18.88 8.90
C PRO A 93 11.66 -18.94 8.17
N LEU A 94 10.92 -17.83 8.12
CA LEU A 94 9.60 -17.81 7.49
C LEU A 94 9.67 -18.04 5.98
N ARG A 95 10.69 -17.52 5.29
CA ARG A 95 10.89 -17.76 3.85
C ARG A 95 11.00 -19.24 3.47
N LEU A 96 11.37 -20.11 4.41
CA LEU A 96 11.48 -21.55 4.18
C LEU A 96 10.14 -22.28 4.29
N LEU A 97 9.09 -21.59 4.75
CA LEU A 97 7.77 -22.14 4.98
C LEU A 97 6.82 -21.83 3.81
N SER A 98 5.74 -22.62 3.69
CA SER A 98 4.66 -22.29 2.76
C SER A 98 3.96 -20.99 3.17
N ARG A 99 3.33 -20.27 2.23
CA ARG A 99 2.58 -19.03 2.54
C ARG A 99 1.59 -19.22 3.69
N LYS A 100 0.88 -20.36 3.69
CA LYS A 100 -0.04 -20.73 4.76
C LYS A 100 0.66 -20.85 6.12
N ASP A 101 1.78 -21.56 6.17
CA ASP A 101 2.53 -21.76 7.42
C ASP A 101 3.16 -20.44 7.93
N GLN A 102 3.52 -19.52 7.02
CA GLN A 102 3.96 -18.18 7.38
C GLN A 102 2.83 -17.38 8.06
N LEU A 103 1.63 -17.37 7.46
CA LEU A 103 0.45 -16.72 8.03
C LEU A 103 0.04 -17.33 9.37
N ASP A 104 0.05 -18.66 9.47
CA ASP A 104 -0.23 -19.38 10.72
C ASP A 104 0.77 -19.00 11.83
N SER A 105 2.02 -18.71 11.47
CA SER A 105 3.04 -18.25 12.42
C SER A 105 2.73 -16.83 12.93
N ILE A 106 2.39 -15.90 12.05
CA ILE A 106 1.98 -14.54 12.43
C ILE A 106 0.70 -14.55 13.26
N TRP A 107 -0.28 -15.38 12.86
CA TRP A 107 -1.55 -15.51 13.58
C TRP A 107 -1.34 -15.96 15.03
N LYS A 108 -0.44 -16.94 15.26
CA LYS A 108 -0.12 -17.45 16.61
C LYS A 108 0.62 -16.42 17.48
N LEU A 109 1.40 -15.53 16.87
CA LEU A 109 2.12 -14.47 17.59
C LEU A 109 1.23 -13.24 17.87
N SER A 110 0.14 -13.09 17.13
CA SER A 110 -0.76 -11.94 17.23
C SER A 110 -1.61 -12.00 18.52
N PRO A 111 -1.61 -10.95 19.36
CA PRO A 111 -2.48 -10.89 20.54
C PRO A 111 -3.95 -10.95 20.15
N LEU A 112 -4.75 -11.76 20.86
CA LEU A 112 -6.18 -11.94 20.57
C LEU A 112 -6.95 -10.60 20.59
N GLU A 113 -6.61 -9.71 21.52
CA GLU A 113 -7.22 -8.37 21.61
C GLU A 113 -7.01 -7.55 20.34
N ARG A 114 -5.81 -7.62 19.73
CA ARG A 114 -5.48 -6.94 18.48
C ARG A 114 -6.21 -7.55 17.28
N LEU A 115 -6.33 -8.88 17.24
CA LEU A 115 -7.09 -9.57 16.20
C LEU A 115 -8.57 -9.20 16.24
N VAL A 116 -9.15 -9.08 17.44
CA VAL A 116 -10.54 -8.64 17.63
C VAL A 116 -10.70 -7.17 17.23
N GLU A 117 -9.79 -6.29 17.66
CA GLU A 117 -9.85 -4.86 17.32
C GLU A 117 -9.79 -4.61 15.80
N LEU A 118 -8.97 -5.39 15.09
CA LEU A 118 -8.84 -5.30 13.63
C LEU A 118 -9.89 -6.14 12.88
N GLU A 119 -10.79 -6.82 13.60
CA GLU A 119 -11.75 -7.77 13.06
C GLU A 119 -11.13 -8.81 12.10
N LEU A 120 -9.92 -9.27 12.42
CA LEU A 120 -9.17 -10.18 11.57
C LEU A 120 -9.60 -11.64 11.76
N THR A 121 -9.56 -12.37 10.65
CA THR A 121 -9.56 -13.83 10.58
C THR A 121 -8.32 -14.26 9.77
N PRO A 122 -7.89 -15.53 9.82
CA PRO A 122 -6.79 -16.00 8.98
C PRO A 122 -7.02 -15.69 7.49
N GLU A 123 -8.25 -15.84 7.01
CA GLU A 123 -8.63 -15.55 5.62
C GLU A 123 -8.56 -14.05 5.30
N LYS A 124 -8.98 -13.19 6.22
CA LYS A 124 -8.85 -11.74 6.05
C LYS A 124 -7.39 -11.29 6.06
N LEU A 125 -6.55 -11.91 6.89
CA LEU A 125 -5.13 -11.62 6.94
C LEU A 125 -4.43 -12.01 5.63
N ASP A 126 -4.70 -13.22 5.12
CA ASP A 126 -4.22 -13.66 3.79
C ASP A 126 -4.64 -12.67 2.69
N HIS A 127 -5.92 -12.27 2.71
CA HIS A 127 -6.44 -11.30 1.75
C HIS A 127 -5.78 -9.91 1.85
N TRP A 128 -5.45 -9.44 3.06
CA TRP A 128 -4.70 -8.19 3.23
C TRP A 128 -3.31 -8.27 2.60
N VAL A 129 -2.63 -9.41 2.75
CA VAL A 129 -1.31 -9.63 2.14
C VAL A 129 -1.41 -9.65 0.63
N ASP A 130 -2.43 -10.28 0.06
CA ASP A 130 -2.66 -10.28 -1.39
C ASP A 130 -2.95 -8.87 -1.93
N ILE A 131 -3.74 -8.06 -1.22
CA ILE A 131 -4.00 -6.66 -1.62
C ILE A 131 -2.72 -5.83 -1.60
N ALA A 132 -1.89 -6.00 -0.56
CA ALA A 132 -0.61 -5.30 -0.47
C ALA A 132 0.37 -5.76 -1.56
N GLY A 133 0.42 -7.07 -1.83
CA GLY A 133 1.20 -7.65 -2.93
C GLY A 133 0.78 -7.09 -4.29
N SER A 134 -0.53 -7.04 -4.56
CA SER A 134 -1.07 -6.47 -5.80
C SER A 134 -0.69 -5.00 -5.98
N SER A 135 -0.55 -4.25 -4.87
CA SER A 135 -0.11 -2.85 -4.90
C SER A 135 1.38 -2.74 -5.27
N ILE A 136 2.22 -3.65 -4.79
CA ILE A 136 3.65 -3.73 -5.15
C ILE A 136 3.78 -4.07 -6.64
N GLU A 137 3.05 -5.06 -7.13
CA GLU A 137 3.03 -5.46 -8.54
C GLU A 137 2.67 -4.28 -9.45
N CYS A 138 1.67 -3.48 -9.09
CA CYS A 138 1.31 -2.27 -9.82
C CYS A 138 2.44 -1.21 -9.85
N GLY A 139 3.36 -1.23 -8.87
CA GLY A 139 4.50 -0.33 -8.78
C GLY A 139 5.75 -0.81 -9.53
N MET A 140 5.87 -2.11 -9.84
CA MET A 140 7.06 -2.72 -10.45
C MET A 140 7.33 -2.24 -11.89
N GLU A 141 6.30 -1.78 -12.60
CA GLU A 141 6.41 -1.25 -13.97
C GLU A 141 6.17 0.26 -14.02
N TYR A 142 5.96 0.90 -12.88
CA TYR A 142 5.65 2.32 -12.81
C TYR A 142 6.91 3.17 -13.04
N ASN A 143 6.86 4.04 -14.05
CA ASN A 143 7.87 5.07 -14.28
C ASN A 143 7.20 6.46 -14.25
N PRO A 144 7.48 7.31 -13.24
CA PRO A 144 6.87 8.63 -13.16
C PRO A 144 7.29 9.49 -14.36
N SER A 145 6.34 10.24 -14.92
CA SER A 145 6.61 11.22 -15.96
C SER A 145 5.58 12.35 -15.94
N GLY A 146 5.98 13.50 -16.50
CA GLY A 146 5.16 14.70 -16.57
C GLY A 146 5.37 15.63 -15.37
N SER A 147 4.36 16.44 -15.08
CA SER A 147 4.34 17.43 -14.01
C SER A 147 2.93 17.57 -13.42
N VAL A 148 2.87 18.07 -12.18
CA VAL A 148 1.67 18.49 -11.43
C VAL A 148 1.98 19.72 -10.59
#